data_AF-A0AAE4C608-F1
#
_entry.id   AF-A0AAE4C608-F1
#
_cell.length_a   1.000
_cell.length_b   1.000
_cell.length_c   1.000
_cell.angle_alpha   90.00
_cell.angle_beta   90.00
_cell.angle_gamma   90.00
#
_symmetry.space_group_name_H-M   'P 1'
#
loop_
_entity.id
_entity.type
_entity.pdbx_description
1 polymer ?
#
loop_
_entity_poly.entity_id
_entity_poly.type
_entity_poly.pdbx_seq_one_letter_code
_entity_poly.pdbx_strand_id
1 'polypeptide(L)'
;MSHFEITRMTEIDAPLDRVHALVNTLREWERWSPWQDADPDMRQDYSGPASGEGATMHWAGNAKAGEGIMRIVSSAPHLIQVGLTFLKPFKAENTVAFTLEPLGAGEGAGANGDGTRVMWTMTGEQTWFERLMFRVMSMERRLAADFDKGLARLKAEAEAG
;
A
#
# COMPACT_ATOMS: atom_id res chain seq x y z
N MET A 1 21.98 5.62 10.61
CA MET A 1 21.15 5.55 9.40
C MET A 1 19.83 6.23 9.73
N SER A 2 19.34 7.17 8.91
CA SER A 2 18.06 7.84 9.18
C SER A 2 16.94 7.00 8.59
N HIS A 3 16.04 6.55 9.46
CA HIS A 3 14.84 5.82 9.09
C HIS A 3 13.74 6.83 8.79
N PHE A 4 12.92 6.60 7.76
CA PHE A 4 11.70 7.38 7.53
C PHE A 4 10.47 6.49 7.74
N GLU A 5 9.40 7.10 8.22
CA GLU A 5 8.10 6.46 8.39
C GLU A 5 7.03 7.42 7.90
N ILE A 6 6.14 6.93 7.04
CA ILE A 6 4.98 7.66 6.57
C ILE A 6 3.76 6.79 6.85
N THR A 7 2.83 7.33 7.62
CA THR A 7 1.55 6.68 7.93
C THR A 7 0.40 7.55 7.44
N ARG A 8 -0.58 6.93 6.80
CA ARG A 8 -1.89 7.49 6.48
C ARG A 8 -2.98 6.56 6.94
N MET A 9 -4.16 7.10 7.21
CA MET A 9 -5.29 6.29 7.62
C MET A 9 -6.59 6.80 7.01
N THR A 10 -7.55 5.90 6.87
CA THR A 10 -8.93 6.22 6.51
C THR A 10 -9.88 5.28 7.24
N GLU A 11 -11.13 5.71 7.37
CA GLU A 11 -12.24 4.88 7.83
C GLU A 11 -13.06 4.44 6.61
N ILE A 12 -13.37 3.15 6.56
CA ILE A 12 -14.11 2.49 5.47
C ILE A 12 -15.37 1.87 6.06
N ASP A 13 -16.52 2.16 5.46
CA ASP A 13 -17.83 1.58 5.79
C ASP A 13 -17.97 0.19 5.16
N ALA A 14 -17.06 -0.71 5.52
CA ALA A 14 -17.04 -2.09 5.07
C ALA A 14 -16.51 -3.03 6.16
N PRO A 15 -16.96 -4.29 6.18
CA PRO A 15 -16.43 -5.30 7.09
C PRO A 15 -14.93 -5.53 6.91
N LEU A 16 -14.25 -5.84 8.03
CA LEU A 16 -12.80 -6.04 8.05
C LEU A 16 -12.34 -7.11 7.06
N ASP A 17 -13.06 -8.23 6.95
CA ASP A 17 -12.71 -9.33 6.05
C ASP A 17 -12.68 -8.88 4.57
N ARG A 18 -13.57 -7.96 4.20
CA ARG A 18 -13.62 -7.42 2.84
C ARG A 18 -12.43 -6.53 2.55
N VAL A 19 -12.12 -5.61 3.47
CA VAL A 19 -10.94 -4.75 3.35
C VAL A 19 -9.66 -5.59 3.35
N HIS A 20 -9.58 -6.59 4.23
CA HIS A 20 -8.46 -7.52 4.30
C HIS A 20 -8.27 -8.26 2.97
N ALA A 21 -9.34 -8.78 2.35
CA ALA A 21 -9.23 -9.49 1.07
C ALA A 21 -8.65 -8.61 -0.06
N LEU A 22 -9.04 -7.34 -0.14
CA LEU A 22 -8.54 -6.37 -1.13
C LEU A 22 -7.05 -6.05 -0.95
N VAL A 23 -6.57 -6.00 0.30
CA VAL A 23 -5.15 -5.73 0.61
C VAL A 23 -4.32 -7.01 0.50
N ASN A 24 -4.85 -8.15 0.91
CA ASN A 24 -4.16 -9.43 0.98
C ASN A 24 -3.94 -10.12 -0.39
N THR A 25 -4.48 -9.53 -1.46
CA THR A 25 -4.44 -10.08 -2.82
C THR A 25 -3.78 -9.07 -3.74
N LEU A 26 -2.51 -9.26 -4.09
CA LEU A 26 -1.74 -8.28 -4.89
C LEU A 26 -2.34 -7.97 -6.27
N ARG A 27 -3.20 -8.84 -6.80
CA ARG A 27 -3.94 -8.60 -8.05
C ARG A 27 -5.05 -7.55 -7.87
N GLU A 28 -5.68 -7.49 -6.70
CA GLU A 28 -6.72 -6.51 -6.41
C GLU A 28 -6.15 -5.09 -6.27
N TRP A 29 -4.84 -4.96 -6.07
CA TRP A 29 -4.16 -3.66 -6.01
C TRP A 29 -4.25 -2.91 -7.34
N GLU A 30 -4.51 -3.59 -8.46
CA GLU A 30 -4.79 -2.94 -9.75
C GLU A 30 -5.99 -1.99 -9.69
N ARG A 31 -6.96 -2.27 -8.81
CA ARG A 31 -8.23 -1.53 -8.72
C ARG A 31 -8.09 -0.25 -7.89
N TRP A 32 -7.24 -0.29 -6.86
CA TRP A 32 -7.18 0.78 -5.87
C TRP A 32 -5.82 1.43 -5.70
N SER A 33 -4.71 0.75 -6.04
CA SER A 33 -3.37 1.31 -5.83
C SER A 33 -3.10 2.45 -6.81
N PRO A 34 -2.60 3.60 -6.34
CA PRO A 34 -2.27 4.75 -7.19
C PRO A 34 -1.05 4.47 -8.08
N TRP A 35 -0.20 3.49 -7.71
CA TRP A 35 1.07 3.23 -8.40
C TRP A 35 0.88 2.65 -9.80
N GLN A 36 -0.30 2.08 -10.07
CA GLN A 36 -0.70 1.59 -11.39
C GLN A 36 -0.88 2.71 -12.41
N ASP A 37 -1.21 3.92 -11.94
CA ASP A 37 -1.38 5.09 -12.81
C ASP A 37 -0.04 5.62 -13.37
N ALA A 38 1.09 5.12 -12.87
CA ALA A 38 2.42 5.62 -13.26
C ALA A 38 2.80 5.24 -14.69
N ASP A 39 2.29 4.10 -15.19
CA ASP A 39 2.56 3.62 -16.54
C ASP A 39 1.43 2.70 -17.05
N PRO A 40 0.67 3.10 -18.08
CA PRO A 40 -0.41 2.27 -18.63
C PRO A 40 0.11 0.99 -19.31
N ASP A 41 1.39 0.95 -19.70
CA ASP A 41 2.02 -0.21 -20.33
C ASP A 41 2.81 -1.06 -19.32
N MET A 42 2.63 -0.82 -18.02
CA MET A 42 3.34 -1.55 -16.96
C MET A 42 3.05 -3.04 -17.05
N ARG A 43 4.11 -3.84 -17.01
CA ARG A 43 4.00 -5.30 -16.96
C ARG A 43 4.07 -5.76 -15.53
N GLN A 44 3.14 -6.65 -15.15
CA GLN A 44 3.09 -7.24 -13.83
C GLN A 44 3.10 -8.75 -13.93
N ASP A 45 4.04 -9.37 -13.25
CA ASP A 45 4.18 -10.81 -13.16
C ASP A 45 3.91 -11.24 -11.71
N TYR A 46 2.97 -12.17 -11.56
CA TYR A 46 2.53 -12.67 -10.27
C TYR A 46 3.02 -14.09 -10.05
N SER A 47 3.52 -14.37 -8.85
CA SER A 47 4.02 -15.68 -8.46
C SER A 47 3.72 -15.99 -7.01
N GLY A 48 3.82 -17.27 -6.64
CA GLY A 48 3.42 -17.74 -5.32
C GLY A 48 1.91 -17.96 -5.21
N PRO A 49 1.34 -17.93 -3.99
CA PRO A 49 -0.10 -18.07 -3.79
C PRO A 49 -0.87 -16.88 -4.35
N ALA A 50 -2.17 -17.08 -4.61
CA ALA A 50 -3.04 -16.04 -5.15
C ALA A 50 -3.23 -14.85 -4.18
N SER A 51 -3.17 -15.12 -2.88
CA SER A 51 -3.31 -14.17 -1.78
C SER A 51 -2.52 -14.65 -0.56
N GLY A 52 -2.22 -13.77 0.39
CA GLY A 52 -1.58 -14.15 1.64
C GLY A 52 -0.05 -14.22 1.57
N GLU A 53 0.53 -14.71 2.66
CA GLU A 53 1.98 -14.83 2.82
C GLU A 53 2.64 -15.55 1.63
N GLY A 54 3.71 -14.94 1.10
CA GLY A 54 4.46 -15.43 -0.04
C GLY A 54 3.93 -14.97 -1.41
N ALA A 55 2.70 -14.43 -1.49
CA ALA A 55 2.19 -13.83 -2.73
C ALA A 55 3.15 -12.73 -3.18
N THR A 56 3.59 -12.80 -4.43
CA THR A 56 4.63 -11.93 -4.97
C THR A 56 4.19 -11.32 -6.29
N MET A 57 4.42 -10.03 -6.47
CA MET A 57 4.20 -9.29 -7.69
C MET A 57 5.50 -8.58 -8.08
N HIS A 58 6.04 -8.89 -9.24
CA HIS A 58 7.09 -8.11 -9.88
C HIS A 58 6.43 -7.14 -10.86
N TRP A 59 6.90 -5.90 -10.91
CA TRP A 59 6.47 -4.94 -11.92
C TRP A 59 7.68 -4.41 -12.67
N ALA A 60 7.46 -4.13 -13.97
CA ALA A 60 8.42 -3.46 -14.83
C ALA A 60 7.67 -2.44 -15.70
N GLY A 61 7.95 -1.16 -15.49
CA GLY A 61 7.39 -0.06 -16.26
C GLY A 61 8.45 0.90 -16.79
N ASN A 62 7.98 2.07 -17.23
CA ASN A 62 8.79 3.16 -17.75
C ASN A 62 9.69 3.82 -16.67
N ALA A 63 10.46 4.84 -17.04
CA ALA A 63 11.38 5.52 -16.13
C ALA A 63 10.72 6.19 -14.89
N LYS A 64 9.40 6.40 -14.91
CA LYS A 64 8.63 6.93 -13.77
C LYS A 64 8.13 5.81 -12.85
N ALA A 65 7.60 4.73 -13.41
CA ALA A 65 7.11 3.57 -12.64
C ALA A 65 8.25 2.71 -12.09
N GLY A 66 9.39 2.70 -12.77
CA GLY A 66 10.56 1.90 -12.40
C GLY A 66 10.32 0.41 -12.52
N GLU A 67 11.13 -0.36 -11.81
CA GLU A 67 11.01 -1.82 -11.72
C GLU A 67 11.18 -2.23 -10.27
N GLY A 68 10.41 -3.20 -9.81
CA GLY A 68 10.53 -3.68 -8.44
C GLY A 68 9.67 -4.90 -8.13
N ILE A 69 9.73 -5.34 -6.88
CA ILE A 69 9.05 -6.53 -6.37
C ILE A 69 8.29 -6.15 -5.09
N MET A 70 7.02 -6.54 -5.03
CA MET A 70 6.23 -6.59 -3.81
C MET A 70 6.02 -8.03 -3.39
N ARG A 71 6.18 -8.33 -2.11
CA ARG A 71 5.90 -9.64 -1.54
C ARG A 71 5.17 -9.50 -0.23
N ILE A 72 4.04 -10.18 -0.07
CA ILE A 72 3.39 -10.29 1.24
C ILE A 72 4.28 -11.17 2.12
N VAL A 73 4.85 -10.58 3.16
CA VAL A 73 5.77 -11.25 4.09
C VAL A 73 5.00 -11.90 5.25
N SER A 74 3.88 -11.31 5.64
CA SER A 74 2.97 -11.89 6.63
C SER A 74 1.55 -11.39 6.39
N SER A 75 0.56 -12.23 6.69
CA SER A 75 -0.86 -11.88 6.64
C SER A 75 -1.56 -12.44 7.87
N ALA A 76 -1.95 -11.55 8.76
CA ALA A 76 -2.83 -11.80 9.89
C ALA A 76 -4.11 -10.96 9.72
N PRO A 77 -5.24 -11.31 10.37
CA PRO A 77 -6.51 -10.62 10.17
C PRO A 77 -6.44 -9.09 10.34
N HIS A 78 -5.66 -8.63 11.32
CA HIS A 78 -5.53 -7.20 11.65
C HIS A 78 -4.24 -6.56 11.12
N LEU A 79 -3.35 -7.32 10.50
CA LEU A 79 -2.05 -6.81 10.05
C LEU A 79 -1.54 -7.58 8.84
N ILE A 80 -1.29 -6.87 7.75
CA ILE A 80 -0.63 -7.39 6.56
C ILE A 80 0.71 -6.65 6.39
N GLN A 81 1.81 -7.39 6.26
CA GLN A 81 3.13 -6.81 5.99
C GLN A 81 3.59 -7.20 4.59
N VAL A 82 4.13 -6.21 3.87
CA VAL A 82 4.59 -6.32 2.50
C VAL A 82 6.02 -5.81 2.42
N GLY A 83 6.92 -6.65 1.91
CA GLY A 83 8.26 -6.23 1.52
C GLY A 83 8.20 -5.58 0.15
N LEU A 84 8.76 -4.38 0.03
CA LEU A 84 8.80 -3.59 -1.20
C LEU A 84 10.25 -3.33 -1.60
N THR A 85 10.68 -3.96 -2.68
CA THR A 85 12.03 -3.82 -3.23
C THR A 85 11.98 -3.10 -4.57
N PHE A 86 12.48 -1.88 -4.63
CA PHE A 86 12.77 -1.21 -5.89
C PHE A 86 14.07 -1.74 -6.47
N LEU A 87 14.08 -2.08 -7.75
CA LEU A 87 15.24 -2.58 -8.50
C LEU A 87 15.84 -1.51 -9.43
N LYS A 88 14.98 -0.75 -10.11
CA LYS A 88 15.38 0.34 -11.03
C LYS A 88 14.48 1.56 -10.85
N PRO A 89 15.00 2.79 -11.08
CA PRO A 89 16.40 3.10 -11.44
C PRO A 89 17.38 3.03 -10.27
N PHE A 90 16.88 3.04 -9.02
CA PHE A 90 17.70 2.93 -7.81
C PHE A 90 17.18 1.79 -6.95
N LYS A 91 18.11 1.03 -6.37
CA LYS A 91 17.76 -0.01 -5.43
C LYS A 91 17.35 0.61 -4.10
N ALA A 92 16.18 0.20 -3.60
CA ALA A 92 15.69 0.59 -2.30
C ALA A 92 14.83 -0.53 -1.72
N GLU A 93 14.92 -0.73 -0.41
CA GLU A 93 14.11 -1.70 0.31
C GLU A 93 13.27 -0.93 1.33
N ASN A 94 11.97 -1.21 1.32
CA ASN A 94 11.00 -0.62 2.21
C ASN A 94 10.11 -1.74 2.76
N THR A 95 9.55 -1.49 3.94
CA THR A 95 8.48 -2.32 4.49
C THR A 95 7.19 -1.52 4.45
N VAL A 96 6.13 -2.14 3.96
CA VAL A 96 4.78 -1.61 3.96
C VAL A 96 3.94 -2.43 4.93
N ALA A 97 3.14 -1.79 5.76
CA ALA A 97 2.23 -2.44 6.68
C ALA A 97 0.83 -1.84 6.55
N PHE A 98 -0.17 -2.71 6.56
CA PHE A 98 -1.58 -2.35 6.66
C PHE A 98 -2.15 -2.88 7.96
N THR A 99 -2.53 -1.99 8.87
CA THR A 99 -3.23 -2.34 10.11
C THR A 99 -4.73 -2.12 9.91
N LEU A 100 -5.52 -3.14 10.24
CA LEU A 100 -6.97 -3.16 10.06
C LEU A 100 -7.65 -3.30 11.42
N GLU A 101 -8.36 -2.27 11.83
CA GLU A 101 -9.06 -2.21 13.11
C GLU A 101 -10.57 -2.11 12.87
N PRO A 102 -11.40 -2.99 13.47
CA PRO A 102 -12.83 -2.84 13.40
C PRO A 102 -13.27 -1.58 14.17
N LEU A 103 -14.15 -0.79 13.57
CA LEU A 103 -14.79 0.35 14.21
C LEU A 103 -15.96 -0.14 15.08
N GLY A 104 -16.00 0.29 16.34
CA GLY A 104 -17.07 -0.06 17.26
C GLY A 104 -18.37 0.70 16.98
N ALA A 105 -19.48 0.16 17.47
CA ALA A 105 -20.78 0.84 17.44
C ALA A 105 -20.70 2.18 18.19
N GLY A 106 -20.65 3.29 17.45
CA GLY A 106 -20.55 4.65 17.97
C GLY A 106 -19.33 5.45 17.53
N GLU A 107 -18.31 4.80 16.97
CA GLU A 107 -17.14 5.46 16.36
C GLU A 107 -17.19 5.30 14.85
N GLY A 108 -17.79 6.25 14.12
CA GLY A 108 -17.70 6.29 12.66
C GLY A 108 -18.17 5.02 11.92
N ALA A 109 -18.81 4.07 12.60
CA ALA A 109 -19.45 2.92 12.00
C ALA A 109 -20.41 3.46 10.95
N GLY A 110 -20.15 3.13 9.69
CA GLY A 110 -20.87 3.74 8.61
C GLY A 110 -22.32 3.24 8.55
N ALA A 111 -23.00 3.52 7.46
CA ALA A 111 -24.46 3.37 7.36
C ALA A 111 -24.95 1.94 7.68
N ASN A 112 -24.06 0.94 7.54
CA ASN A 112 -24.38 -0.47 7.74
C ASN A 112 -23.99 -1.03 9.13
N GLY A 113 -23.37 -0.23 10.00
CA GLY A 113 -22.98 -0.65 11.36
C GLY A 113 -21.68 -1.46 11.44
N ASP A 114 -21.08 -1.80 10.29
CA ASP A 114 -19.76 -2.42 10.17
C ASP A 114 -18.77 -1.39 9.60
N GLY A 115 -17.64 -1.18 10.26
CA GLY A 115 -16.62 -0.25 9.77
C GLY A 115 -15.22 -0.75 10.06
N THR A 116 -14.26 -0.33 9.24
CA THR A 116 -12.85 -0.69 9.41
C THR A 116 -12.00 0.56 9.27
N ARG A 117 -11.18 0.84 10.29
CA ARG A 117 -10.07 1.80 10.18
C ARG A 117 -8.88 1.08 9.56
N VAL A 118 -8.39 1.66 8.47
CA VAL A 118 -7.22 1.17 7.75
C VAL A 118 -6.09 2.15 7.96
N MET A 119 -4.97 1.68 8.50
CA MET A 119 -3.72 2.42 8.56
C MET A 119 -2.74 1.82 7.56
N TRP A 120 -2.20 2.64 6.67
CA TRP A 120 -1.16 2.28 5.74
C TRP A 120 0.14 3.00 6.14
N THR A 121 1.11 2.20 6.59
CA THR A 121 2.44 2.65 6.98
C THR A 121 3.47 2.15 5.98
N MET A 122 4.42 3.02 5.63
CA MET A 122 5.63 2.63 4.91
C MET A 122 6.86 3.11 5.66
N THR A 123 7.79 2.19 5.85
CA THR A 123 9.09 2.42 6.49
C THR A 123 10.23 2.09 5.55
N GLY A 124 11.32 2.83 5.64
CA GLY A 124 12.50 2.58 4.82
C GLY A 124 13.74 3.31 5.32
N GLU A 125 14.90 2.89 4.81
CA GLU A 125 16.18 3.52 5.13
C GLU A 125 16.50 4.63 4.12
N GLN A 126 16.77 5.84 4.62
CA GLN A 126 17.29 6.91 3.78
C GLN A 126 18.81 6.75 3.63
N THR A 127 19.28 6.27 2.49
CA THR A 127 20.70 6.39 2.12
C THR A 127 20.99 7.82 1.61
N TRP A 128 21.39 8.65 2.57
CA TRP A 128 22.19 9.89 2.54
C TRP A 128 22.53 10.52 1.18
N PHE A 129 22.20 11.81 1.02
CA PHE A 129 23.14 12.92 0.72
C PHE A 129 22.36 14.23 0.75
N GLU A 130 22.90 15.28 1.38
CA GLU A 130 22.26 16.58 1.68
C GLU A 130 21.57 17.30 0.49
N ARG A 131 21.90 16.93 -0.76
CA ARG A 131 21.22 17.41 -1.99
C ARG A 131 19.85 16.78 -2.22
N LEU A 132 19.54 15.66 -1.55
CA LEU A 132 18.29 14.93 -1.66
C LEU A 132 17.23 15.47 -0.69
N MET A 133 17.57 16.17 0.39
CA MET A 133 16.60 16.68 1.39
C MET A 133 15.41 17.44 0.78
N PHE A 134 15.67 18.35 -0.18
CA PHE A 134 14.61 19.06 -0.90
C PHE A 134 13.76 18.13 -1.80
N ARG A 135 14.36 17.08 -2.37
CA ARG A 135 13.64 16.04 -3.11
C ARG A 135 12.89 15.09 -2.17
N VAL A 136 13.42 14.78 -1.00
CA VAL A 136 12.82 13.92 0.02
C VAL A 136 11.55 14.56 0.55
N MET A 137 11.54 15.83 0.97
CA MET A 137 10.30 16.50 1.39
C MET A 137 9.24 16.58 0.27
N SER A 138 9.67 16.60 -1.00
CA SER A 138 8.75 16.52 -2.14
C SER A 138 8.27 15.10 -2.40
N MET A 139 9.09 14.09 -2.12
CA MET A 139 8.80 12.67 -2.26
C MET A 139 7.90 12.18 -1.14
N GLU A 140 8.15 12.56 0.11
CA GLU A 140 7.27 12.32 1.26
C GLU A 140 5.89 12.92 1.01
N ARG A 141 5.79 14.16 0.50
CA ARG A 141 4.51 14.78 0.13
C ARG A 141 3.81 14.06 -1.01
N ARG A 142 4.54 13.59 -2.03
CA ARG A 142 3.97 12.81 -3.13
C ARG A 142 3.50 11.43 -2.66
N LEU A 143 4.33 10.72 -1.90
CA LEU A 143 3.99 9.43 -1.30
C LEU A 143 2.76 9.54 -0.39
N ALA A 144 2.71 10.58 0.43
CA ALA A 144 1.53 10.90 1.23
C ALA A 144 0.28 11.08 0.35
N ALA A 145 0.37 11.87 -0.72
CA ALA A 145 -0.75 12.10 -1.62
C ALA A 145 -1.16 10.82 -2.36
N ASP A 146 -0.20 9.97 -2.73
CA ASP A 146 -0.46 8.65 -3.30
C ASP A 146 -1.19 7.76 -2.28
N PHE A 147 -0.75 7.74 -1.02
CA PHE A 147 -1.41 6.95 0.03
C PHE A 147 -2.83 7.43 0.27
N ASP A 148 -3.04 8.75 0.36
CA ASP A 148 -4.36 9.34 0.50
C ASP A 148 -5.28 8.96 -0.67
N LYS A 149 -4.76 9.01 -1.90
CA LYS A 149 -5.48 8.58 -3.11
C LYS A 149 -5.78 7.07 -3.11
N GLY A 150 -4.81 6.24 -2.73
CA GLY A 150 -4.97 4.80 -2.65
C GLY A 150 -5.98 4.38 -1.59
N LEU A 151 -5.94 5.01 -0.41
CA LEU A 151 -6.92 4.79 0.66
C LEU A 151 -8.31 5.23 0.23
N ALA A 152 -8.46 6.35 -0.48
CA ALA A 152 -9.74 6.79 -1.03
C ALA A 152 -10.31 5.81 -2.06
N ARG A 153 -9.47 5.24 -2.93
CA ARG A 153 -9.89 4.20 -3.88
C ARG A 153 -10.22 2.89 -3.18
N LEU A 154 -9.41 2.47 -2.22
CA LEU A 154 -9.64 1.26 -1.42
C LEU A 154 -10.99 1.36 -0.69
N LYS A 155 -11.29 2.54 -0.12
CA LYS A 155 -12.59 2.85 0.47
C LYS A 155 -13.72 2.64 -0.54
N ALA A 156 -13.61 3.24 -1.72
CA ALA A 156 -14.64 3.12 -2.77
C ALA A 156 -14.85 1.66 -3.21
N GLU A 157 -13.78 0.90 -3.45
CA GLU A 157 -13.88 -0.52 -3.85
C GLU A 157 -14.47 -1.41 -2.75
N ALA A 158 -14.11 -1.13 -1.49
CA ALA A 158 -14.61 -1.85 -0.34
C ALA A 158 -16.10 -1.57 -0.09
N GLU A 159 -16.55 -0.33 -0.23
CA GLU A 159 -17.95 0.10 -0.01
C GLU A 159 -18.88 -0.24 -1.19
N ALA A 160 -18.33 -0.46 -2.38
CA ALA A 160 -19.12 -0.67 -3.61
C ALA A 160 -19.77 -2.05 -3.76
N GLY A 161 -19.64 -2.99 -2.81
CA GLY A 161 -20.42 -4.21 -2.89
C GLY A 161 -20.52 -4.97 -1.60
#